data_AF-A0A8J7FBB2-F1
#
_entry.id   AF-A0A8J7FBB2-F1
#
_cell.length_a   1.000
_cell.length_b   1.000
_cell.length_c   1.000
_cell.angle_alpha   90.00
_cell.angle_beta   90.00
_cell.angle_gamma   90.00
#
_symmetry.space_group_name_H-M   'P 1'
#
loop_
_entity.id
_entity.type
_entity.pdbx_description
1 polymer ?
#
loop_
_entity_poly.entity_id
_entity_poly.type
_entity_poly.pdbx_seq_one_letter_code
_entity_poly.pdbx_strand_id
1 'polypeptide(L)'
;MLALQRFRKVREPDVQPERLYRAEELIKPALMLAVVVLMVVGSALMVIFASHDYRKLFHQHQVTVREYDELQVEWGQLLLEQGAWAANNRVESLVIKKLNMKVPDPTLIEFVRDE
;
A
#
# COMPACT_ATOMS: atom_id res chain seq x y z
N MET A 1 -85.75 23.32 -10.08
CA MET A 1 -84.59 24.17 -9.75
C MET A 1 -83.63 23.41 -8.84
N LEU A 2 -83.02 22.36 -9.39
CA LEU A 2 -82.14 21.39 -8.73
C LEU A 2 -80.67 21.63 -9.11
N ALA A 3 -80.25 22.90 -9.24
CA ALA A 3 -78.98 23.25 -9.89
C ALA A 3 -78.11 24.23 -9.08
N LEU A 4 -78.25 24.29 -7.75
CA LEU A 4 -77.43 25.20 -6.92
C LEU A 4 -76.69 24.55 -5.73
N GLN A 5 -76.82 23.25 -5.49
CA GLN A 5 -76.03 22.59 -4.43
C GLN A 5 -74.63 22.13 -4.87
N ARG A 6 -74.24 22.37 -6.14
CA ARG A 6 -72.88 22.05 -6.65
C ARG A 6 -71.87 23.17 -6.42
N PHE A 7 -72.12 24.07 -5.47
CA PHE A 7 -71.10 24.99 -4.97
C PHE A 7 -70.13 24.21 -4.08
N ARG A 8 -69.13 23.63 -4.77
CA ARG A 8 -67.74 23.52 -4.36
C ARG A 8 -67.54 23.55 -2.84
N LYS A 9 -67.54 22.36 -2.23
CA LYS A 9 -66.82 22.13 -0.98
C LYS A 9 -65.34 22.36 -1.31
N VAL A 10 -64.93 23.63 -1.25
CA VAL A 10 -63.53 24.02 -1.29
C VAL A 10 -62.89 23.25 -0.15
N ARG A 11 -61.99 22.32 -0.49
CA ARG A 11 -61.21 21.59 0.49
C ARG A 11 -60.34 22.63 1.18
N GLU A 12 -60.80 23.11 2.33
CA GLU A 12 -59.96 23.85 3.26
C GLU A 12 -58.69 23.01 3.44
N PRO A 13 -57.49 23.56 3.16
CA PRO A 13 -56.27 22.83 3.45
C PRO A 13 -56.32 22.51 4.94
N ASP A 14 -56.08 21.24 5.27
CA ASP A 14 -55.98 20.76 6.64
C ASP A 14 -54.71 21.37 7.26
N VAL A 15 -54.79 22.65 7.64
CA VAL A 15 -53.72 23.36 8.32
C VAL A 15 -53.77 22.88 9.76
N GLN A 16 -53.08 21.75 10.00
CA GLN A 16 -52.86 21.24 11.35
C GLN A 16 -52.27 22.39 12.19
N PRO A 17 -52.87 22.74 13.34
CA PRO A 17 -52.38 23.84 14.16
C PRO A 17 -50.94 23.54 14.52
N GLU A 18 -50.06 24.55 14.42
CA GLU A 18 -48.65 24.46 14.79
C GLU A 18 -48.54 23.71 16.11
N ARG A 19 -48.20 22.42 16.03
CA ARG A 19 -48.03 21.57 17.20
C ARG A 19 -46.76 22.10 17.84
N LEU A 20 -46.93 23.00 18.82
CA LEU A 20 -45.85 23.50 19.65
C LEU A 20 -45.28 22.28 20.37
N TYR A 21 -44.23 21.70 19.78
CA TYR A 21 -43.55 20.53 20.31
C TYR A 21 -43.20 20.82 21.76
N ARG A 22 -43.80 20.06 22.68
CA ARG A 22 -43.51 20.19 24.10
C ARG A 22 -42.04 19.85 24.31
N ALA A 23 -41.34 20.60 25.17
CA ALA A 23 -39.92 20.39 25.44
C ALA A 23 -39.59 18.90 25.73
N GLU A 24 -40.50 18.19 26.40
CA GLU A 24 -40.40 16.77 26.73
C GLU A 24 -40.32 15.84 25.50
N GLU A 25 -40.96 16.19 24.38
CA GLU A 25 -40.96 15.39 23.14
C GLU A 25 -39.67 15.59 22.32
N LEU A 26 -38.98 16.72 22.51
CA LEU A 26 -37.72 17.06 21.84
C LEU A 26 -36.50 16.40 22.51
N ILE A 27 -36.60 15.98 23.77
CA ILE A 27 -35.47 15.38 24.51
C ILE A 27 -35.04 14.05 23.89
N LYS A 28 -35.99 13.20 23.48
CA LYS A 28 -35.69 11.89 22.87
C LYS A 28 -34.91 12.00 21.55
N PRO A 29 -35.36 12.77 20.54
CA PRO A 29 -34.60 12.93 19.30
C PRO A 29 -33.28 13.70 19.52
N ALA A 30 -33.24 14.68 20.44
CA ALA A 30 -32.00 15.38 20.77
C ALA A 30 -30.96 14.43 21.39
N LEU A 31 -31.36 13.55 22.31
CA LEU A 31 -30.48 12.53 22.87
C LEU A 31 -30.00 11.55 21.80
N MET A 32 -30.90 11.10 20.92
CA MET A 32 -30.54 10.20 19.82
C MET A 32 -29.52 10.84 18.87
N LEU A 33 -29.72 12.11 18.50
CA LEU A 33 -28.75 12.88 17.71
C LEU A 33 -27.41 13.04 18.44
N ALA A 34 -27.44 13.36 19.73
CA ALA A 34 -26.22 13.50 20.52
C ALA A 34 -25.39 12.20 20.54
N VAL A 35 -26.04 11.04 20.69
CA VAL A 35 -25.36 9.74 20.64
C VAL A 35 -24.73 9.48 19.27
N VAL A 36 -25.45 9.76 18.19
CA VAL A 36 -24.92 9.59 16.83
C VAL A 36 -23.72 10.51 16.60
N VAL A 37 -23.82 11.78 17.00
CA VAL A 37 -22.72 12.74 16.89
C VAL A 37 -21.50 12.26 17.67
N LEU A 38 -21.69 11.77 18.90
CA LEU A 38 -20.60 11.21 19.71
C LEU A 38 -19.97 9.99 19.05
N MET A 39 -20.76 9.10 18.46
CA MET A 39 -20.22 7.95 17.70
C MET A 39 -19.40 8.39 16.49
N VAL A 40 -19.87 9.37 15.74
CA VAL A 40 -19.16 9.91 14.56
C VAL A 40 -17.85 10.57 14.97
N VAL A 41 -17.88 11.41 16.01
CA VAL A 41 -16.67 12.06 16.55
C VAL A 41 -15.69 11.02 17.08
N GLY A 42 -16.18 10.03 17.83
CA GLY A 42 -15.36 8.91 18.32
C GLY A 42 -14.69 8.14 17.19
N SER A 43 -15.45 7.82 16.13
CA SER A 43 -14.92 7.18 14.92
C SER A 43 -13.83 8.03 14.25
N ALA A 44 -14.08 9.33 14.07
CA ALA A 44 -13.10 10.23 13.47
C ALA A 44 -11.78 10.28 14.26
N LEU A 45 -11.86 10.39 15.59
CA LEU A 45 -10.68 10.36 16.47
C LEU A 45 -9.94 9.03 16.40
N MET A 46 -10.68 7.91 16.37
CA MET A 46 -10.09 6.58 16.26
C MET A 46 -9.35 6.38 14.95
N VAL A 47 -9.90 6.86 13.83
CA VAL A 47 -9.24 6.84 12.52
C VAL A 47 -7.96 7.69 12.52
N ILE A 48 -8.00 8.88 13.11
CA ILE A 48 -6.81 9.75 13.23
C ILE A 48 -5.72 9.05 14.04
N PHE A 49 -6.09 8.47 15.18
CA PHE A 49 -5.15 7.74 16.03
C PHE A 49 -4.53 6.54 15.31
N ALA A 50 -5.36 5.72 14.64
CA ALA A 50 -4.89 4.59 13.85
C ALA A 50 -3.95 5.03 12.72
N SER A 51 -4.24 6.15 12.04
CA SER A 51 -3.36 6.71 11.01
C SER A 51 -2.02 7.17 11.57
N HIS A 52 -2.02 7.80 12.74
CA HIS A 52 -0.80 8.22 13.41
C HIS A 52 0.07 7.03 13.82
N ASP A 53 -0.54 6.01 14.44
CA ASP A 53 0.17 4.80 14.85
C ASP A 53 0.71 4.02 13.65
N TYR A 54 -0.10 3.89 12.59
CA TYR A 54 0.34 3.31 11.33
C TYR A 54 1.57 4.01 10.76
N ARG A 55 1.58 5.35 10.72
CA ARG A 55 2.74 6.12 10.21
C ARG A 55 4.00 5.85 11.04
N LYS A 56 3.87 5.74 12.36
CA LYS A 56 4.99 5.43 13.26
C LYS A 56 5.54 4.02 13.01
N LEU A 57 4.67 3.03 12.97
CA LEU A 57 5.05 1.63 12.74
C LEU A 57 5.65 1.44 11.34
N PHE A 58 5.05 2.07 10.34
CA PHE A 58 5.53 2.05 8.96
C PHE A 58 6.91 2.72 8.83
N HIS A 59 7.18 3.78 9.59
CA HIS A 59 8.52 4.38 9.62
C HIS A 59 9.56 3.39 10.16
N GLN A 60 9.27 2.72 11.27
CA GLN A 60 10.18 1.71 11.84
C GLN A 60 10.45 0.58 10.86
N HIS A 61 9.40 0.05 10.23
CA HIS A 61 9.55 -0.99 9.21
C HIS A 61 10.43 -0.52 8.02
N GLN A 62 10.21 0.70 7.54
CA GLN A 62 11.02 1.25 6.44
C GLN A 62 12.50 1.40 6.79
N VAL A 63 12.85 1.67 8.06
CA VAL A 63 14.26 1.75 8.47
C VAL A 63 14.95 0.40 8.25
N THR A 64 14.35 -0.69 8.75
CA THR A 64 14.90 -2.04 8.60
C THR A 64 14.95 -2.47 7.13
N VAL A 65 13.94 -2.13 6.32
CA VAL A 65 13.96 -2.40 4.87
C VAL A 65 15.12 -1.68 4.19
N ARG A 66 15.38 -0.41 4.53
CA ARG A 66 16.52 0.34 3.97
C ARG A 66 17.86 -0.29 4.34
N GLU A 67 18.04 -0.72 5.59
CA GLU A 67 19.26 -1.41 6.01
C GLU A 67 19.48 -2.70 5.21
N TYR A 68 18.41 -3.47 4.98
CA TYR A 68 18.46 -4.66 4.14
C TYR A 68 18.83 -4.32 2.69
N ASP A 69 18.21 -3.31 2.10
CA ASP A 69 18.49 -2.87 0.73
C ASP A 69 19.94 -2.40 0.57
N GLU A 70 20.48 -1.65 1.54
CA GLU A 70 21.89 -1.24 1.56
C GLU A 70 22.83 -2.45 1.59
N LEU A 71 22.54 -3.45 2.43
CA LEU A 71 23.33 -4.67 2.51
C LEU A 71 23.26 -5.49 1.20
N GLN A 72 22.10 -5.52 0.54
CA GLN A 72 21.96 -6.18 -0.76
C GLN A 72 22.80 -5.51 -1.84
N VAL A 73 22.89 -4.18 -1.83
CA VAL A 73 23.77 -3.44 -2.75
C VAL A 73 25.23 -3.80 -2.50
N GLU A 74 25.68 -3.80 -1.24
CA GLU A 74 27.06 -4.18 -0.88
C GLU A 74 27.36 -5.63 -1.29
N TRP A 75 26.44 -6.55 -1.02
CA TRP A 75 26.58 -7.95 -1.43
C TRP A 75 26.69 -8.09 -2.95
N GLY A 76 25.89 -7.35 -3.72
CA GLY A 76 25.98 -7.32 -5.17
C GLY A 76 27.33 -6.81 -5.66
N GLN A 77 27.89 -5.77 -5.03
CA GLN A 77 29.23 -5.27 -5.34
C GLN A 77 30.30 -6.34 -5.06
N LEU A 78 30.26 -6.97 -3.89
CA LEU A 78 31.19 -8.04 -3.52
C LEU A 78 31.10 -9.24 -4.47
N LEU A 79 29.90 -9.58 -4.94
CA LEU A 79 29.71 -10.67 -5.90
C LEU A 79 30.34 -10.36 -7.25
N LEU A 80 30.22 -9.10 -7.71
CA LEU A 80 30.90 -8.64 -8.92
C LEU A 80 32.41 -8.63 -8.77
N GLU A 81 32.92 -8.20 -7.61
CA GLU A 81 34.34 -8.32 -7.27
C GLU A 81 34.78 -9.79 -7.33
N GLN A 82 34.09 -10.70 -6.64
CA GLN A 82 34.44 -12.12 -6.66
C GLN A 82 34.40 -12.73 -8.07
N GLY A 83 33.39 -12.38 -8.87
CA GLY A 83 33.28 -12.79 -10.27
C GLY A 83 34.46 -12.31 -11.12
N ALA A 84 34.89 -11.06 -10.96
CA ALA A 84 36.04 -10.51 -11.68
C ALA A 84 37.36 -11.24 -11.34
N TRP A 85 37.53 -11.71 -10.10
CA TRP A 85 38.71 -12.47 -9.69
C TRP A 85 38.65 -13.94 -10.10
N ALA A 86 37.45 -14.51 -10.20
CA ALA A 86 37.23 -15.91 -10.58
C ALA A 86 37.25 -16.15 -12.11
N ALA A 87 36.92 -15.15 -12.92
CA ALA A 87 36.51 -15.38 -14.30
C ALA A 87 37.55 -15.96 -15.27
N ASN A 88 38.86 -15.68 -15.17
CA ASN A 88 39.86 -16.36 -16.02
C ASN A 88 41.32 -16.06 -15.65
N ASN A 89 41.63 -14.81 -15.27
CA ASN A 89 43.02 -14.34 -15.14
C ASN A 89 43.86 -15.09 -14.09
N ARG A 90 43.26 -15.48 -12.95
CA ARG A 90 43.97 -16.14 -11.86
C ARG A 90 44.34 -17.58 -12.22
N VAL A 91 43.40 -18.32 -12.80
CA VAL A 91 43.60 -19.72 -13.23
C VAL A 91 44.59 -19.75 -14.40
N GLU A 92 44.40 -18.90 -15.40
CA GLU A 92 45.29 -18.79 -16.56
C GLU A 92 46.73 -18.42 -16.15
N SER A 93 46.91 -17.40 -15.30
CA SER A 93 48.25 -17.05 -14.78
C SER A 93 48.89 -18.16 -13.95
N LEU A 94 48.12 -18.88 -13.12
CA LEU A 94 48.64 -20.00 -12.35
C LEU A 94 49.08 -21.15 -13.25
N VAL A 95 48.30 -21.43 -14.30
CA VAL A 95 48.56 -22.50 -15.27
C VAL A 95 49.78 -22.16 -16.13
N ILE A 96 49.91 -20.92 -16.62
CA ILE A 96 51.12 -20.47 -17.34
C ILE A 96 52.36 -20.53 -16.43
N LYS A 97 52.26 -20.05 -15.17
CA LYS A 97 53.43 -19.99 -14.27
C LYS A 97 53.84 -21.34 -13.68
N LYS A 98 52.91 -22.21 -13.31
CA LYS A 98 53.21 -23.49 -12.65
C LYS A 98 53.32 -24.66 -13.62
N LEU A 99 52.55 -24.66 -14.70
CA LEU A 99 52.49 -25.77 -15.65
C LEU A 99 53.20 -25.44 -16.97
N ASN A 100 53.73 -24.21 -17.12
CA ASN A 100 54.40 -23.73 -18.33
C ASN A 100 53.53 -23.89 -19.60
N MET A 101 52.21 -23.94 -19.43
CA MET A 101 51.27 -24.09 -20.55
C MET A 101 51.31 -22.83 -21.41
N LYS A 102 51.33 -23.05 -22.73
CA LYS A 102 51.31 -22.01 -23.76
C LYS A 102 50.08 -22.22 -24.61
N VAL A 103 49.50 -21.12 -25.11
CA VAL A 103 48.43 -21.21 -26.09
C VAL A 103 49.01 -21.87 -27.35
N PRO A 104 48.46 -23.00 -27.81
CA PRO A 104 48.98 -23.71 -28.97
C PRO A 104 48.78 -22.87 -30.23
N ASP A 105 49.75 -22.92 -31.14
CA ASP A 105 49.67 -22.28 -32.44
C ASP A 105 48.55 -22.94 -33.27
N PRO A 106 47.74 -22.19 -34.03
CA PRO A 106 46.68 -22.76 -34.88
C PRO A 106 47.17 -23.84 -35.85
N THR A 107 48.45 -23.80 -36.23
CA THR A 107 49.09 -24.80 -37.09
C THR A 107 49.38 -26.14 -36.40
N LEU A 108 49.29 -26.19 -35.07
CA LEU A 108 49.58 -27.37 -34.25
C LEU A 108 48.33 -28.17 -33.84
N ILE A 109 47.14 -27.77 -34.31
CA ILE A 109 45.87 -28.38 -33.92
C ILE A 109 45.50 -29.45 -34.95
N GLU A 110 45.61 -30.72 -34.56
CA GLU A 110 45.12 -31.85 -35.36
C GLU A 110 43.76 -32.34 -34.85
N PHE A 111 42.80 -32.46 -35.77
CA PHE A 111 41.47 -33.00 -35.48
C PHE A 111 41.48 -34.51 -35.69
N VAL A 112 41.40 -35.27 -34.61
CA VAL A 112 41.13 -36.72 -34.67
C VAL A 112 39.63 -36.92 -34.83
N ARG A 113 39.22 -37.52 -35.95
CA ARG A 113 37.85 -37.96 -36.18
C ARG A 113 37.75 -39.40 -35.68
N ASP A 114 37.01 -39.61 -34.60
CA ASP A 114 36.64 -40.96 -34.16
C ASP A 114 35.58 -41.51 -35.15
N GLU A 115 35.87 -42.70 -35.68
CA GLU A 115 35.01 -43.49 -36.59
C GLU A 115 34.27 -44.60 -35.85
#